data_AF-A0A930EF56-F1
#
_entry.id   AF-A0A930EF56-F1
#
_cell.length_a   1.000
_cell.length_b   1.000
_cell.length_c   1.000
_cell.angle_alpha   90.00
_cell.angle_beta   90.00
_cell.angle_gamma   90.00
#
_symmetry.space_group_name_H-M   'P 1'
#
loop_
_entity.id
_entity.type
_entity.pdbx_description
1 polymer ?
#
loop_
_entity_poly.entity_id
_entity_poly.type
_entity_poly.pdbx_seq_one_letter_code
_entity_poly.pdbx_strand_id
1 'polypeptide(L)' 'MELKEMRKLLGLSQAAFGEKYNIPVRTIQDWESGRRQAPVYVLELLERAVIEDSKAEVN' A
#
# COMPACT_ATOMS: atom_id res chain seq x y z
N MET A 1 9.57 -3.36 -0.40
CA MET A 1 9.38 -1.96 0.09
C MET A 1 8.55 -1.95 1.38
N GLU A 2 8.63 -0.89 2.18
CA GLU A 2 7.67 -0.64 3.27
C GLU A 2 6.33 -0.14 2.71
N LEU A 3 5.21 -0.43 3.39
CA LEU A 3 3.86 -0.03 2.94
C LEU A 3 3.74 1.48 2.68
N LYS A 4 4.37 2.29 3.53
CA LYS A 4 4.38 3.75 3.40
C LYS A 4 5.09 4.22 2.15
N GLU A 5 6.12 3.51 1.71
CA GLU A 5 6.85 3.80 0.48
C GLU A 5 5.99 3.45 -0.74
N MET A 6 5.32 2.29 -0.72
CA MET A 6 4.38 1.86 -1.76
C MET A 6 3.26 2.89 -1.97
N ARG A 7 2.66 3.37 -0.88
CA ARG A 7 1.62 4.37 -0.95
C ARG A 7 2.11 5.70 -1.51
N LYS A 8 3.29 6.15 -1.08
CA LYS A 8 3.90 7.39 -1.56
C LYS A 8 4.31 7.31 -3.02
N LEU A 9 4.72 6.13 -3.51
CA LEU A 9 5.03 5.90 -4.93
C LEU A 9 3.83 6.23 -5.83
N LEU A 10 2.61 5.93 -5.38
CA LEU A 10 1.36 6.27 -6.07
C LEU A 10 0.81 7.66 -5.70
N GLY A 11 1.49 8.42 -4.84
CA GLY A 11 1.01 9.73 -4.38
C GLY A 11 -0.28 9.68 -3.53
N LEU A 12 -0.66 8.53 -2.97
CA LEU A 12 -1.96 8.34 -2.32
C LEU A 12 -1.97 8.70 -0.83
N SER A 13 -3.13 9.13 -0.35
CA SER A 13 -3.44 9.19 1.09
C SER A 13 -3.64 7.78 1.66
N GLN A 14 -3.60 7.60 2.98
CA GLN A 14 -3.84 6.29 3.60
C GLN A 14 -5.26 5.76 3.28
N ALA A 15 -6.25 6.66 3.21
CA ALA A 15 -7.62 6.30 2.85
C ALA A 15 -7.71 5.86 1.39
N ALA A 16 -7.17 6.64 0.45
CA ALA A 16 -7.20 6.31 -0.98
C ALA A 16 -6.43 5.02 -1.31
N PHE A 17 -5.31 4.76 -0.62
CA PHE A 17 -4.57 3.50 -0.75
C PHE A 17 -5.37 2.30 -0.24
N GLY A 18 -6.04 2.47 0.90
CA GLY A 18 -6.93 1.45 1.45
C GLY A 18 -8.10 1.14 0.51
N GLU A 19 -8.73 2.16 -0.07
CA GLU A 19 -9.80 2.01 -1.06
C GLU A 19 -9.30 1.26 -2.31
N LYS A 20 -8.15 1.67 -2.88
CA LYS A 20 -7.58 1.05 -4.09
C LYS A 20 -7.33 -0.45 -3.93
N TYR A 21 -6.77 -0.87 -2.80
CA TYR A 21 -6.43 -2.27 -2.55
C TYR A 21 -7.46 -3.03 -1.70
N ASN A 22 -8.61 -2.43 -1.43
CA ASN A 22 -9.67 -2.97 -0.60
C ASN A 22 -9.18 -3.41 0.81
N ILE A 23 -8.34 -2.56 1.42
CA ILE A 23 -7.80 -2.73 2.77
C ILE A 23 -8.39 -1.63 3.66
N PRO A 24 -9.01 -1.96 4.80
CA PRO A 24 -9.52 -0.94 5.71
C PRO A 24 -8.44 0.07 6.09
N VAL A 25 -8.76 1.37 6.06
CA VAL A 25 -7.82 2.45 6.40
C VAL A 25 -7.16 2.24 7.78
N ARG A 26 -7.90 1.65 8.72
CA ARG A 26 -7.39 1.30 10.05
C ARG A 26 -6.25 0.30 10.00
N THR A 27 -6.33 -0.69 9.10
CA THR A 27 -5.27 -1.68 8.87
C THR A 27 -4.03 -1.04 8.29
N ILE A 28 -4.18 -0.13 7.32
CA ILE A 28 -3.07 0.65 6.76
C ILE A 28 -2.38 1.49 7.85
N GLN A 29 -3.16 2.17 8.71
CA GLN A 29 -2.63 2.94 9.84
C GLN A 29 -1.89 2.06 10.85
N ASP A 30 -2.45 0.90 11.21
CA ASP A 30 -1.84 -0.03 12.15
C ASP A 30 -0.52 -0.58 11.60
N TRP A 31 -0.45 -0.86 10.29
CA TRP A 31 0.76 -1.32 9.60
C TRP A 31 1.82 -0.21 9.48
N GLU A 32 1.46 0.99 9.01
CA GLU A 32 2.42 2.10 8.87
C GLU A 32 2.94 2.63 10.22
N SER A 33 2.15 2.51 11.29
CA SER A 33 2.57 2.92 12.64
C SER A 33 3.38 1.84 13.37
N GLY A 34 3.48 0.63 12.81
CA GLY A 34 4.12 -0.51 13.47
C GLY A 34 3.32 -1.10 14.63
N ARG A 35 2.08 -0.64 14.88
CA ARG A 35 1.18 -1.24 15.89
C ARG A 35 0.91 -2.72 15.57
N ARG A 36 0.82 -3.05 14.28
CA ARG A 36 0.74 -4.42 13.77
C ARG A 36 1.69 -4.55 12.59
N GLN A 37 2.29 -5.72 12.42
CA GLN A 37 3.01 -6.04 11.19
C GLN A 37 2.05 -6.68 10.19
N ALA A 38 2.14 -6.23 8.94
CA ALA A 38 1.51 -6.92 7.83
C ALA A 38 2.19 -8.29 7.66
N PRO A 39 1.45 -9.36 7.30
CA PRO A 39 2.09 -10.59 6.87
C PRO A 39 3.01 -10.32 5.68
N VAL A 40 4.17 -10.95 5.65
CA VAL A 40 5.20 -10.74 4.60
C VAL A 40 4.61 -10.95 3.20
N TYR A 41 3.84 -12.01 3.00
CA TYR A 41 3.22 -12.30 1.70
C TYR A 41 2.25 -11.20 1.24
N VAL A 42 1.61 -10.47 2.15
CA VAL A 42 0.72 -9.36 1.80
C VAL A 42 1.54 -8.19 1.26
N LEU A 43 2.69 -7.89 1.89
CA LEU A 43 3.59 -6.83 1.42
C LEU A 43 4.16 -7.18 0.05
N GLU A 44 4.57 -8.43 -0.18
CA GLU A 44 5.08 -8.87 -1.48
C GLU A 44 4.02 -8.76 -2.60
N LEU A 45 2.78 -9.16 -2.32
CA LEU A 45 1.68 -9.03 -3.27
C LEU A 45 1.33 -7.55 -3.55
N LEU A 46 1.28 -6.72 -2.50
CA LEU A 46 1.04 -5.28 -2.64
C LEU A 46 2.15 -4.60 -3.43
N GLU A 47 3.42 -4.93 -3.17
CA GLU A 47 4.56 -4.35 -3.89
C GLU A 47 4.45 -4.62 -5.40
N ARG A 48 4.09 -5.85 -5.79
CA ARG A 48 3.88 -6.20 -7.20
C ARG A 48 2.74 -5.39 -7.82
N ALA A 49 1.60 -5.31 -7.15
CA ALA A 49 0.44 -4.56 -7.64
C ALA A 49 0.74 -3.07 -7.76
N VAL A 50 1.41 -2.49 -6.77
CA VAL A 50 1.80 -1.07 -6.74
C VAL A 50 2.77 -0.73 -7.88
N ILE A 51 3.74 -1.60 -8.15
CA ILE A 51 4.68 -1.41 -9.26
C ILE A 51 3.93 -1.45 -10.60
N GLU A 52 2.96 -2.35 -10.77
CA GLU A 52 2.13 -2.43 -11.97
C GLU A 52 1.27 -1.17 -12.14
N ASP A 53 0.58 -0.75 -11.09
CA ASP A 53 -0.24 0.47 -11.06
C ASP A 53 0.57 1.72 -11.39
N SER A 54 1.78 1.85 -10.84
CA SER A 54 2.66 3.01 -11.08
C SER A 54 3.11 3.14 -12.54
N LYS A 55 3.08 2.04 -13.31
CA LYS A 55 3.43 2.04 -14.74
C LYS A 55 2.22 2.37 -15.62
N ALA A 56 1.02 2.01 -15.16
CA ALA A 56 -0.22 2.27 -15.89
C ALA A 56 -0.57 3.76 -15.94
N GLU A 57 -0.18 4.56 -14.93
CA GLU A 57 -0.43 6.00 -14.88
C GLU A 57 0.55 6.85 -15.72
N VAL A 58 1.57 6.23 -16.33
CA VAL A 58 2.60 6.93 -17.14
C VAL A 58 2.31 6.85 -18.65
N ASN A 59 1.20 6.22 -19.07
CA ASN A 59 0.78 6.13 -20.47
C ASN A 59 -0.38 7.08 -20.81
#